data_AF-A0A389MTJ2-F1
#
_entry.id   AF-A0A389MTJ2-F1
#
_cell.length_a   1.000
_cell.length_b   1.000
_cell.length_c   1.000
_cell.angle_alpha   90.00
_cell.angle_beta   90.00
_cell.angle_gamma   90.00
#
_symmetry.space_group_name_H-M   'P 1'
#
loop_
_entity.id
_entity.type
_entity.pdbx_description
1 polymer ?
#
loop_
_entity_poly.entity_id
_entity_poly.type
_entity_poly.pdbx_seq_one_letter_code
_entity_poly.pdbx_strand_id
1 'polypeptide(L)'
;MVDLLYLEWLGKPVWMWLGFHALVFTLLAFDLGILHRDKNHEIGVRESLLLTAFYFGLGLVFGGWIWWYMGAQPAQEYVTGLVVEKSLSMDNVFVIAVILTSLGIPRAAQHRVLVWGILAAVVLRGLMIGLGAALVHQAHWVLSIFAAFLLYAGVKMLVSRDEEEGDVQDNAAVRWLRRTFRVTPGLHGQRFAVRLPHPKTGKPVLWLTPLALALVLVNGADVIFAVDSVPAIFAITTDTFVVYTSNIFAILGLRALYFALAAMVDRFAYLKTALALILIFIGTKIVVADTFELVHVPAWVSLAVTLVFLAAGISYSLWRTRGETAEEAPPVEREAHRA
;
A
#
# COMPACT_ATOMS: atom_id res chain seq x y z
N MET A 1 5.38 8.32 38.88
CA MET A 1 5.41 7.75 37.51
C MET A 1 4.20 6.87 37.23
N VAL A 2 3.72 6.08 38.20
CA VAL A 2 2.51 5.25 38.08
C VAL A 2 1.25 6.07 37.79
N ASP A 3 1.10 7.27 38.38
CA ASP A 3 -0.05 8.16 38.11
C ASP A 3 -0.15 8.62 36.65
N LEU A 4 0.98 8.72 35.93
CA LEU A 4 0.98 9.15 34.53
C LEU A 4 0.41 8.07 33.60
N LEU A 5 0.50 6.80 33.99
CA LEU A 5 -0.01 5.67 33.20
C LEU A 5 -1.54 5.60 33.20
N TYR A 6 -2.18 6.05 34.29
CA TYR A 6 -3.63 6.07 34.45
C TYR A 6 -4.28 7.37 33.98
N LEU A 7 -3.48 8.36 33.56
CA LEU A 7 -3.99 9.59 32.98
C LEU A 7 -4.72 9.29 31.67
N GLU A 8 -5.88 9.92 31.47
CA GLU A 8 -6.68 9.73 30.28
C GLU A 8 -6.14 10.56 29.10
N TRP A 9 -5.84 9.89 28.00
CA TRP A 9 -5.46 10.47 26.73
C TRP A 9 -6.43 10.00 25.65
N LEU A 10 -7.13 10.94 25.01
CA LEU A 10 -8.14 10.65 23.98
C LEU A 10 -9.19 9.61 24.44
N GLY A 11 -9.60 9.68 25.72
CA GLY A 11 -10.64 8.82 26.30
C GLY A 11 -10.17 7.45 26.80
N LYS A 12 -8.86 7.13 26.75
CA LYS A 12 -8.29 5.91 27.36
C LYS A 12 -7.01 6.20 28.17
N PRO A 13 -6.72 5.39 29.21
CA PRO A 13 -5.47 5.48 29.94
C PRO A 13 -4.23 5.42 29.05
N VAL A 14 -3.21 6.22 29.35
CA VAL A 14 -1.93 6.25 28.63
C VAL A 14 -1.28 4.88 28.53
N TRP A 15 -1.41 4.01 29.54
CA TRP A 15 -0.85 2.66 29.49
C TRP A 15 -1.43 1.80 28.35
N MET A 16 -2.71 1.98 27.98
CA MET A 16 -3.32 1.25 26.86
C MET A 16 -2.68 1.66 25.54
N TRP A 17 -2.47 2.95 25.35
CA TRP A 17 -1.79 3.48 24.18
C TRP A 17 -0.34 3.01 24.11
N LEU A 18 0.42 3.13 25.20
CA LEU A 18 1.81 2.69 25.25
C LEU A 18 1.94 1.18 25.04
N GLY A 19 1.06 0.39 25.66
CA GLY A 19 1.02 -1.06 25.49
C GLY A 19 0.72 -1.47 24.05
N PHE A 20 -0.23 -0.78 23.40
CA PHE A 20 -0.54 -1.00 22.00
C PHE A 20 0.63 -0.64 21.07
N HIS A 21 1.25 0.54 21.24
CA HIS A 21 2.40 0.92 20.42
C HIS A 21 3.58 -0.04 20.65
N ALA A 22 3.84 -0.46 21.88
CA ALA A 22 4.86 -1.45 22.18
C ALA A 22 4.58 -2.78 21.47
N LEU A 23 3.32 -3.23 21.44
CA LEU A 23 2.90 -4.41 20.67
C LEU A 23 3.16 -4.22 19.17
N VAL A 24 2.72 -3.11 18.58
CA VAL A 24 2.91 -2.81 17.15
C VAL A 24 4.40 -2.76 16.79
N PHE A 25 5.22 -2.04 17.56
CA PHE A 25 6.66 -1.97 17.31
C PHE A 25 7.35 -3.31 17.49
N THR A 26 6.89 -4.14 18.44
CA THR A 26 7.41 -5.51 18.62
C THR A 26 7.06 -6.39 17.41
N LEU A 27 5.82 -6.32 16.93
CA LEU A 27 5.40 -7.04 15.72
C LEU A 27 6.21 -6.57 14.51
N LEU A 28 6.39 -5.27 14.31
CA LEU A 28 7.21 -4.72 13.23
C LEU A 28 8.69 -5.13 13.38
N ALA A 29 9.24 -5.13 14.59
CA ALA A 29 10.62 -5.57 14.83
C ALA A 29 10.79 -7.06 14.54
N PHE A 30 9.82 -7.90 14.90
CA PHE A 30 9.80 -9.33 14.56
C PHE A 30 9.74 -9.52 13.04
N ASP A 31 8.85 -8.78 12.39
CA ASP A 31 8.63 -8.77 10.95
C ASP A 31 9.87 -8.35 10.15
N LEU A 32 10.66 -7.40 10.68
CA LEU A 32 11.89 -6.90 10.06
C LEU A 32 13.14 -7.70 10.42
N GLY A 33 13.22 -8.19 11.65
CA GLY A 33 14.44 -8.79 12.21
C GLY A 33 14.55 -10.30 12.06
N ILE A 34 13.42 -11.02 12.15
CA ILE A 34 13.40 -12.48 12.20
C ILE A 34 12.89 -13.07 10.88
N LEU A 35 11.83 -12.49 10.31
CA LEU A 35 11.18 -13.10 9.15
C LEU A 35 11.87 -12.77 7.80
N HIS A 36 12.61 -11.66 7.70
CA HIS A 36 13.21 -11.18 6.43
C HIS A 36 14.74 -11.02 6.51
N ARG A 37 15.39 -11.85 7.32
CA ARG A 37 16.86 -11.83 7.47
C ARG A 37 17.56 -12.27 6.17
N ASP A 38 16.92 -13.14 5.39
CA ASP A 38 17.41 -13.58 4.09
C ASP A 38 16.97 -12.65 2.96
N LYS A 39 17.94 -11.91 2.42
CA LYS A 39 17.76 -10.95 1.32
C LYS A 39 17.43 -11.60 -0.03
N ASN A 40 17.50 -12.93 -0.12
CA ASN A 40 17.38 -13.69 -1.35
C ASN A 40 16.11 -14.57 -1.41
N HIS A 41 15.27 -14.57 -0.37
CA HIS A 41 14.02 -15.34 -0.37
C HIS A 41 12.87 -14.50 -0.91
N GLU A 42 12.36 -14.86 -2.09
CA GLU A 42 11.14 -14.27 -2.62
C GLU A 42 9.94 -14.87 -1.89
N ILE A 43 9.14 -14.02 -1.22
CA ILE A 43 7.95 -14.47 -0.50
C ILE A 43 6.92 -14.97 -1.53
N GLY A 44 6.62 -16.27 -1.48
CA GLY A 44 5.59 -16.86 -2.34
C GLY A 44 4.18 -16.38 -1.98
N VAL A 45 3.22 -16.59 -2.88
CA VAL A 45 1.80 -16.26 -2.66
C VAL A 45 1.24 -16.95 -1.40
N ARG A 46 1.56 -18.23 -1.20
CA ARG A 46 1.08 -19.00 -0.04
C ARG A 46 1.60 -18.43 1.28
N GLU A 47 2.89 -18.12 1.34
CA GLU A 47 3.53 -17.54 2.52
C GLU A 47 2.96 -16.15 2.83
N SER A 48 2.79 -15.33 1.80
CA SER A 48 2.17 -14.01 1.88
C SER A 48 0.72 -14.05 2.41
N LEU A 49 -0.09 -15.01 1.93
CA LEU A 49 -1.47 -15.19 2.41
C LEU A 49 -1.50 -15.70 3.86
N LEU A 50 -0.63 -16.64 4.22
CA LEU A 50 -0.50 -17.13 5.59
C LEU A 50 -0.08 -16.02 6.56
N LEU A 51 0.88 -15.17 6.16
CA LEU A 51 1.28 -14.02 6.96
C LEU A 51 0.15 -13.00 7.10
N THR A 52 -0.59 -12.74 6.03
CA THR A 52 -1.77 -11.87 6.08
C THR A 52 -2.83 -12.41 7.05
N ALA A 53 -3.10 -13.72 6.99
CA ALA A 53 -4.03 -14.39 7.90
C ALA A 53 -3.53 -14.36 9.36
N PHE A 54 -2.22 -14.51 9.58
CA PHE A 54 -1.60 -14.42 10.90
C PHE A 54 -1.78 -13.02 11.52
N TYR A 55 -1.48 -11.95 10.76
CA TYR A 55 -1.68 -10.58 11.24
C TYR A 55 -3.16 -10.25 11.47
N PHE A 56 -4.05 -10.75 10.62
CA PHE A 56 -5.49 -10.62 10.84
C PHE A 56 -5.94 -11.36 12.10
N GLY A 57 -5.44 -12.57 12.34
CA GLY A 57 -5.68 -13.34 13.56
C GLY A 57 -5.20 -12.63 14.82
N LEU A 58 -4.01 -12.00 14.80
CA LEU A 58 -3.54 -11.15 15.89
C LEU A 58 -4.50 -9.97 16.15
N GLY A 59 -5.03 -9.36 15.09
CA GLY A 59 -6.06 -8.32 15.19
C GLY A 59 -7.32 -8.82 15.88
N LEU A 60 -7.79 -10.04 15.55
CA LEU A 60 -8.95 -10.66 16.21
C LEU A 60 -8.67 -11.01 17.68
N VAL A 61 -7.46 -11.50 18.00
CA VAL A 61 -7.04 -11.75 19.39
C VAL A 61 -7.05 -10.45 20.20
N PHE A 62 -6.59 -9.34 19.61
CA PHE A 62 -6.69 -8.03 20.25
C PHE A 62 -8.15 -7.57 20.42
N GLY A 63 -9.03 -7.88 19.47
CA GLY A 63 -10.48 -7.67 19.62
C GLY A 63 -11.08 -8.48 20.78
N GLY A 64 -10.60 -9.70 21.01
CA GLY A 64 -10.94 -10.51 22.18
C GLY A 64 -10.45 -9.87 23.50
N TRP A 65 -9.27 -9.25 23.49
CA TRP A 65 -8.79 -8.47 24.63
C TRP A 65 -9.64 -7.22 24.89
N ILE A 66 -10.07 -6.50 23.83
CA ILE A 66 -11.02 -5.39 23.96
C ILE A 66 -12.34 -5.89 24.55
N TRP A 67 -12.85 -7.05 24.13
CA TRP A 67 -14.08 -7.61 24.71
C TRP A 67 -13.91 -7.84 26.21
N TRP A 68 -12.83 -8.50 26.61
CA TRP A 68 -12.57 -8.80 28.02
C TRP A 68 -12.40 -7.54 28.89
N TYR A 69 -11.71 -6.51 28.39
CA TYR A 69 -11.36 -5.32 29.16
C TYR A 69 -12.39 -4.17 29.05
N MET A 70 -12.93 -3.94 27.85
CA MET A 70 -13.81 -2.81 27.53
C MET A 70 -15.28 -3.21 27.32
N GLY A 71 -15.58 -4.52 27.26
CA GLY A 71 -16.92 -5.05 27.09
C GLY A 71 -17.30 -5.35 25.63
N ALA A 72 -18.51 -5.87 25.44
CA ALA A 72 -18.96 -6.40 24.15
C ALA A 72 -19.12 -5.32 23.07
N GLN A 73 -19.64 -4.14 23.43
CA GLN A 73 -19.94 -3.08 22.46
C GLN A 73 -18.68 -2.53 21.77
N PRO A 74 -17.62 -2.09 22.50
CA PRO A 74 -16.39 -1.63 21.85
C PRO A 74 -15.67 -2.73 21.06
N ALA A 75 -15.83 -4.00 21.47
CA ALA A 75 -15.26 -5.13 20.73
C ALA A 75 -15.96 -5.37 19.39
N GLN A 76 -17.29 -5.25 19.35
CA GLN A 76 -18.05 -5.33 18.10
C GLN A 76 -17.68 -4.18 17.17
N GLU A 77 -17.58 -2.96 17.69
CA GLU A 77 -17.13 -1.78 16.94
C GLU A 77 -15.71 -1.96 16.41
N TYR A 78 -14.80 -2.48 17.25
CA TYR A 78 -13.43 -2.81 16.84
C TYR A 78 -13.38 -3.84 15.71
N VAL A 79 -14.08 -4.97 15.83
CA VAL A 79 -14.05 -6.03 14.82
C VAL A 79 -14.71 -5.55 13.53
N THR A 80 -15.82 -4.81 13.63
CA THR A 80 -16.47 -4.21 12.47
C THR A 80 -15.52 -3.25 11.78
N GLY A 81 -14.86 -2.37 12.54
CA GLY A 81 -13.87 -1.45 12.03
C GLY A 81 -12.67 -2.14 11.38
N LEU A 82 -12.15 -3.19 12.02
CA LEU A 82 -11.05 -4.00 11.50
C LEU A 82 -11.43 -4.60 10.14
N VAL A 83 -12.64 -5.15 10.00
CA VAL A 83 -13.10 -5.77 8.74
C VAL A 83 -13.34 -4.72 7.65
N VAL A 84 -13.96 -3.59 8.00
CA VAL A 84 -14.21 -2.48 7.08
C VAL A 84 -12.89 -1.92 6.55
N GLU A 85 -11.96 -1.59 7.45
CA GLU A 85 -10.64 -1.09 7.08
C GLU A 85 -9.82 -2.13 6.33
N LYS A 86 -9.90 -3.42 6.70
CA LYS A 86 -9.19 -4.48 5.96
C LYS A 86 -9.69 -4.57 4.52
N SER A 87 -11.01 -4.46 4.33
CA SER A 87 -11.62 -4.49 2.99
C SER A 87 -11.19 -3.28 2.16
N LEU A 88 -11.22 -2.07 2.74
CA LEU A 88 -10.79 -0.83 2.08
C LEU A 88 -9.29 -0.83 1.77
N SER A 89 -8.47 -1.44 2.63
CA SER A 89 -7.03 -1.51 2.45
C SER A 89 -6.58 -2.41 1.28
N MET A 90 -7.45 -3.31 0.78
CA MET A 90 -7.13 -4.08 -0.43
C MET A 90 -6.96 -3.16 -1.63
N ASP A 91 -7.82 -2.14 -1.78
CA ASP A 91 -7.72 -1.11 -2.83
C ASP A 91 -6.38 -0.36 -2.72
N ASN A 92 -5.89 -0.11 -1.49
CA ASN A 92 -4.60 0.54 -1.25
C ASN A 92 -3.43 -0.30 -1.77
N VAL A 93 -3.46 -1.62 -1.60
CA VAL A 93 -2.38 -2.52 -2.07
C VAL A 93 -2.25 -2.47 -3.59
N PHE A 94 -3.36 -2.39 -4.33
CA PHE A 94 -3.34 -2.25 -5.78
C PHE A 94 -2.70 -0.93 -6.22
N VAL A 95 -3.06 0.18 -5.58
CA VAL A 95 -2.44 1.48 -5.88
C VAL A 95 -0.94 1.47 -5.58
N ILE A 96 -0.52 0.85 -4.48
CA ILE A 96 0.90 0.72 -4.15
C ILE A 96 1.66 -0.08 -5.22
N ALA A 97 1.09 -1.19 -5.72
CA ALA A 97 1.66 -1.97 -6.81
C ALA A 97 1.87 -1.12 -8.07
N VAL A 98 0.92 -0.27 -8.39
CA VAL A 98 0.99 0.63 -9.55
C VAL A 98 2.05 1.70 -9.36
N ILE A 99 2.10 2.35 -8.19
CA ILE A 99 3.13 3.37 -7.91
C ILE A 99 4.53 2.75 -8.03
N LEU A 100 4.76 1.56 -7.46
CA LEU A 100 6.07 0.93 -7.48
C LEU A 100 6.46 0.44 -8.87
N THR A 101 5.51 -0.12 -9.64
CA THR A 101 5.74 -0.59 -11.01
C THR A 101 5.97 0.58 -11.97
N SER A 102 5.16 1.64 -11.87
CA SER A 102 5.27 2.84 -12.72
C SER A 102 6.52 3.70 -12.46
N LEU A 103 7.19 3.48 -11.32
CA LEU A 103 8.48 4.07 -10.99
C LEU A 103 9.66 3.11 -11.27
N GLY A 104 9.39 1.90 -11.78
CA GLY A 104 10.42 0.90 -12.04
C GLY A 104 11.18 0.47 -10.79
N ILE A 105 10.51 0.41 -9.63
CA ILE A 105 11.16 0.01 -8.38
C ILE A 105 11.35 -1.51 -8.36
N PRO A 106 12.59 -2.02 -8.32
CA PRO A 106 12.86 -3.46 -8.33
C PRO A 106 12.34 -4.10 -7.04
N ARG A 107 11.87 -5.36 -7.15
CA ARG A 107 11.27 -6.14 -6.05
C ARG A 107 12.08 -6.09 -4.75
N ALA A 108 13.41 -6.24 -4.83
CA ALA A 108 14.31 -6.19 -3.67
C ALA A 108 14.27 -4.85 -2.89
N ALA A 109 13.87 -3.75 -3.54
CA ALA A 109 13.79 -2.44 -2.92
C ALA A 109 12.34 -2.06 -2.50
N GLN A 110 11.32 -2.75 -3.04
CA GLN A 110 9.91 -2.53 -2.69
C GLN A 110 9.64 -2.81 -1.21
N HIS A 111 10.25 -3.88 -0.65
CA HIS A 111 10.14 -4.22 0.78
C HIS A 111 10.42 -3.00 1.68
N ARG A 112 11.51 -2.28 1.39
CA ARG A 112 11.91 -1.13 2.19
C ARG A 112 10.90 0.02 2.07
N VAL A 113 10.36 0.27 0.88
CA VAL A 113 9.31 1.29 0.71
C VAL A 113 8.08 0.93 1.53
N LEU A 114 7.65 -0.33 1.49
CA LEU A 114 6.47 -0.79 2.22
C LEU A 114 6.63 -0.70 3.73
N VAL A 115 7.81 -1.04 4.26
CA VAL A 115 8.10 -0.96 5.70
C VAL A 115 8.05 0.48 6.19
N TRP A 116 8.78 1.37 5.52
CA TRP A 116 8.75 2.79 5.85
C TRP A 116 7.38 3.42 5.58
N GLY A 117 6.65 2.87 4.60
CA GLY A 117 5.27 3.22 4.31
C GLY A 117 4.33 2.88 5.47
N ILE A 118 4.38 1.67 6.02
CA ILE A 118 3.56 1.28 7.18
C ILE A 118 3.90 2.14 8.39
N LEU A 119 5.18 2.38 8.68
CA LEU A 119 5.58 3.23 9.80
C LEU A 119 5.04 4.67 9.65
N ALA A 120 5.15 5.24 8.44
CA ALA A 120 4.60 6.55 8.16
C ALA A 120 3.06 6.55 8.20
N ALA A 121 2.39 5.53 7.67
CA ALA A 121 0.94 5.37 7.74
C ALA A 121 0.42 5.32 9.19
N VAL A 122 1.09 4.58 10.09
CA VAL A 122 0.74 4.52 11.52
C VAL A 122 0.73 5.93 12.16
N VAL A 123 1.72 6.75 11.81
CA VAL A 123 1.83 8.14 12.32
C VAL A 123 0.80 9.04 11.65
N LEU A 124 0.70 9.00 10.33
CA LEU A 124 -0.21 9.84 9.54
C LEU A 124 -1.67 9.57 9.91
N ARG A 125 -2.06 8.30 10.06
CA ARG A 125 -3.41 7.94 10.51
C ARG A 125 -3.68 8.35 11.95
N GLY A 126 -2.70 8.22 12.85
CA GLY A 126 -2.82 8.72 14.22
C GLY A 126 -3.05 10.23 14.25
N LEU A 127 -2.35 10.96 13.38
CA LEU A 127 -2.53 12.40 13.21
C LEU A 127 -3.94 12.72 12.65
N MET A 128 -4.38 12.04 11.59
CA MET A 128 -5.70 12.26 10.99
C MET A 128 -6.86 11.94 11.96
N ILE A 129 -6.77 10.83 12.69
CA ILE A 129 -7.77 10.42 13.68
C ILE A 129 -7.76 11.38 14.87
N GLY A 130 -6.58 11.77 15.36
CA GLY A 130 -6.44 12.68 16.49
C GLY A 130 -6.85 14.12 16.20
N LEU A 131 -6.65 14.60 14.97
CA LEU A 131 -7.13 15.90 14.52
C LEU A 131 -8.66 15.93 14.32
N GLY A 132 -9.31 14.76 14.36
CA GLY A 132 -10.74 14.60 14.11
C GLY A 132 -11.08 14.78 12.63
N ALA A 133 -12.21 14.19 12.22
CA ALA A 133 -12.74 14.24 10.85
C ALA A 133 -12.84 15.67 10.24
N ALA A 134 -12.76 16.73 11.06
CA ALA A 134 -12.79 18.12 10.64
C ALA A 134 -11.67 18.53 9.65
N LEU A 135 -10.49 17.91 9.69
CA LEU A 135 -9.41 18.22 8.73
C LEU A 135 -9.59 17.52 7.37
N VAL A 136 -10.32 16.41 7.35
CA VAL A 136 -10.52 15.58 6.16
C VAL A 136 -11.45 16.27 5.14
N HIS A 137 -12.44 17.03 5.63
CA HIS A 137 -13.39 17.76 4.79
C HIS A 137 -12.79 18.94 3.98
N GLN A 138 -11.53 19.32 4.20
CA GLN A 138 -10.88 20.38 3.40
C GLN A 138 -9.99 19.82 2.28
N ALA A 139 -9.87 18.49 2.16
CA ALA A 139 -8.93 17.83 1.25
C ALA A 139 -9.52 17.47 -0.12
N HIS A 140 -10.74 17.90 -0.46
CA HIS A 140 -11.41 17.54 -1.72
C HIS A 140 -10.54 17.77 -2.97
N TRP A 141 -9.83 18.90 -3.06
CA TRP A 141 -8.96 19.20 -4.20
C TRP A 141 -7.79 18.21 -4.37
N VAL A 142 -7.31 17.59 -3.28
CA VAL A 142 -6.27 16.56 -3.32
C VAL A 142 -6.81 15.27 -3.93
N LEU A 143 -8.06 14.93 -3.64
CA LEU A 143 -8.75 13.77 -4.21
C LEU A 143 -8.83 13.88 -5.73
N SER A 144 -9.19 15.05 -6.25
CA SER A 144 -9.33 15.26 -7.70
C SER A 144 -7.98 15.13 -8.44
N ILE A 145 -6.89 15.64 -7.86
CA ILE A 145 -5.53 15.48 -8.43
C ILE A 145 -5.12 14.01 -8.45
N PHE A 146 -5.39 13.28 -7.36
CA PHE A 146 -5.05 11.88 -7.27
C PHE A 146 -5.89 11.01 -8.20
N ALA A 147 -7.18 11.30 -8.32
CA ALA A 147 -8.06 10.63 -9.26
C ALA A 147 -7.57 10.83 -10.71
N ALA A 148 -7.16 12.05 -11.07
CA ALA A 148 -6.54 12.33 -12.37
C ALA A 148 -5.25 11.51 -12.58
N PHE A 149 -4.41 11.38 -11.54
CA PHE A 149 -3.23 10.52 -11.59
C PHE A 149 -3.57 9.03 -11.79
N LEU A 150 -4.57 8.49 -11.08
CA LEU A 150 -5.00 7.09 -11.22
C LEU A 150 -5.58 6.82 -12.61
N LEU A 151 -6.43 7.71 -13.11
CA LEU A 151 -6.98 7.63 -14.47
C LEU A 151 -5.86 7.64 -15.51
N TYR A 152 -4.90 8.56 -15.37
CA TYR A 152 -3.74 8.63 -16.25
C TYR A 152 -2.90 7.34 -16.19
N ALA A 153 -2.59 6.84 -14.99
CA ALA A 153 -1.80 5.62 -14.80
C ALA A 153 -2.51 4.39 -15.38
N GLY A 154 -3.83 4.28 -15.18
CA GLY A 154 -4.66 3.20 -15.72
C GLY A 154 -4.70 3.23 -17.25
N VAL A 155 -5.03 4.38 -17.85
CA VAL A 155 -5.06 4.53 -19.31
C VAL A 155 -3.68 4.25 -19.91
N LYS A 156 -2.61 4.81 -19.32
CA LYS A 156 -1.24 4.57 -19.80
C LYS A 156 -0.90 3.08 -19.78
N MET A 157 -1.25 2.37 -18.71
CA MET A 157 -0.94 0.95 -18.57
C MET A 157 -1.71 0.06 -19.58
N LEU A 158 -2.86 0.52 -20.09
CA LEU A 158 -3.55 -0.14 -21.21
C LEU A 158 -2.88 0.13 -22.57
N VAL A 159 -2.34 1.32 -22.75
CA VAL A 159 -1.74 1.78 -24.02
C VAL A 159 -0.31 1.27 -24.21
N SER A 160 0.48 1.15 -23.14
CA SER A 160 1.87 0.66 -23.18
C SER A 160 2.00 -0.87 -23.30
N ARG A 161 1.11 -1.54 -24.04
CA ARG A 161 0.99 -3.01 -24.07
C ARG A 161 2.16 -3.74 -24.74
N ASP A 162 2.97 -3.06 -25.56
CA ASP A 162 3.96 -3.69 -26.45
C ASP A 162 5.37 -3.05 -26.41
N GLU A 163 5.77 -2.37 -25.32
CA GLU A 163 7.17 -1.94 -25.17
C GLU A 163 7.91 -2.92 -24.23
N GLU A 164 8.94 -3.55 -24.78
CA GLU A 164 9.92 -4.39 -24.08
C GLU A 164 10.42 -3.70 -22.80
N GLU A 165 10.80 -4.53 -21.82
CA GLU A 165 11.33 -4.15 -20.51
C GLU A 165 12.48 -3.14 -20.63
N GLY A 166 12.16 -1.84 -20.69
CA GLY A 166 13.26 -0.93 -21.00
C GLY A 166 13.01 0.57 -21.09
N ASP A 167 11.85 1.17 -20.81
CA ASP A 167 11.84 2.64 -20.69
C ASP A 167 10.72 3.28 -19.85
N VAL A 168 10.53 2.80 -18.62
CA VAL A 168 9.70 3.53 -17.63
C VAL A 168 10.34 4.87 -17.20
N GLN A 169 11.54 5.20 -17.71
CA GLN A 169 12.22 6.47 -17.41
C GLN A 169 11.58 7.68 -18.11
N ASP A 170 10.70 7.48 -19.09
CA ASP A 170 10.12 8.59 -19.86
C ASP A 170 8.70 9.01 -19.42
N ASN A 171 8.28 8.61 -18.21
CA ASN A 171 6.95 8.88 -17.68
C ASN A 171 6.74 10.38 -17.35
N ALA A 172 5.71 11.03 -17.91
CA ALA A 172 5.47 12.48 -17.76
C ALA A 172 5.30 12.92 -16.29
N ALA A 173 4.66 12.07 -15.47
CA ALA A 173 4.52 12.27 -14.03
C ALA A 173 5.88 12.22 -13.31
N VAL A 174 6.76 11.29 -13.69
CA VAL A 174 8.13 11.18 -13.16
C VAL A 174 8.98 12.36 -13.63
N ARG A 175 8.79 12.83 -14.86
CA ARG A 175 9.44 14.03 -15.40
C ARG A 175 9.02 15.30 -14.67
N TRP A 176 7.73 15.44 -14.35
CA TRP A 176 7.20 16.54 -13.55
C TRP A 176 7.75 16.52 -12.12
N LEU A 177 7.76 15.34 -11.49
CA LEU A 177 8.32 15.18 -10.15
C LEU A 177 9.84 15.37 -10.08
N ARG A 178 10.59 14.96 -11.12
CA ARG A 178 12.02 15.27 -11.31
C ARG A 178 12.29 16.75 -11.58
N ARG A 179 11.31 17.49 -12.13
CA ARG A 179 11.39 18.94 -12.33
C ARG A 179 11.12 19.71 -11.04
N THR A 180 10.14 19.27 -10.25
CA THR A 180 9.74 19.95 -9.00
C THR A 180 10.66 19.59 -7.83
N PHE A 181 11.13 18.34 -7.76
CA PHE A 181 12.03 17.86 -6.71
C PHE A 181 13.38 17.43 -7.30
N ARG A 182 14.47 17.65 -6.56
CA ARG A 182 15.83 17.20 -6.94
C ARG A 182 15.91 15.67 -6.86
N VAL A 183 15.47 14.98 -7.90
CA VAL A 183 15.43 13.51 -7.94
C VAL A 183 16.56 12.96 -8.80
N THR A 184 17.25 11.91 -8.32
CA THR A 184 18.33 11.27 -9.07
C THR A 184 17.79 10.51 -10.29
N PRO A 185 18.56 10.42 -11.41
CA PRO A 185 18.14 9.69 -12.61
C PRO A 185 17.91 8.19 -12.37
N GLY A 186 18.69 7.59 -11.46
CA GLY A 186 18.63 6.17 -11.13
C GLY A 186 18.59 5.90 -9.63
N LEU A 187 18.37 4.62 -9.31
CA LEU A 187 18.40 4.10 -7.94
C LEU A 187 19.83 4.10 -7.40
N HIS A 188 19.99 4.48 -6.13
CA HIS A 188 21.28 4.45 -5.43
C HIS A 188 21.24 3.37 -4.34
N GLY A 189 21.12 2.11 -4.78
CA GLY A 189 20.87 0.97 -3.91
C GLY A 189 19.54 1.14 -3.15
N GLN A 190 19.57 0.97 -1.84
CA GLN A 190 18.38 1.10 -0.98
C GLN A 190 18.27 2.47 -0.26
N ARG A 191 19.07 3.47 -0.64
CA ARG A 191 19.06 4.78 0.04
C ARG A 191 17.90 5.63 -0.48
N PHE A 192 17.14 6.25 0.42
CA PHE A 192 16.07 7.17 0.05
C PHE A 192 16.60 8.53 -0.43
N ALA A 193 17.69 9.01 0.15
CA ALA A 193 18.33 10.25 -0.25
C ALA A 193 19.85 10.09 -0.34
N VAL A 194 20.47 10.82 -1.26
CA VAL A 194 21.91 10.83 -1.48
C VAL A 194 22.40 12.26 -1.59
N ARG A 195 23.60 12.54 -1.08
CA ARG A 195 24.25 13.83 -1.30
C ARG A 195 25.10 13.72 -2.54
N LEU A 196 24.74 14.47 -3.59
CA LEU A 196 25.48 14.55 -4.83
C LEU A 196 25.78 16.02 -5.19
N PRO A 197 26.89 16.32 -5.88
CA PRO A 197 27.19 17.66 -6.33
C PRO A 197 26.06 18.21 -7.21
N HIS A 198 25.68 19.47 -7.00
CA HIS A 198 24.70 20.12 -7.86
C HIS A 198 25.34 20.41 -9.24
N PRO A 199 24.71 20.03 -10.37
CA PRO A 199 25.29 20.12 -11.70
C PRO A 199 25.70 21.54 -12.12
N LYS A 200 25.10 22.58 -11.51
CA LYS A 200 25.46 23.98 -11.77
C LYS A 200 26.41 24.63 -10.76
N THR A 201 26.53 24.11 -9.54
CA THR A 201 27.24 24.82 -8.45
C THR A 201 28.33 24.00 -7.78
N GLY A 202 28.47 22.71 -8.10
CA GLY A 202 29.47 21.80 -7.53
C GLY A 202 29.30 21.50 -6.03
N LYS A 203 28.46 22.26 -5.31
CA LYS A 203 28.19 22.06 -3.89
C LYS A 203 27.38 20.78 -3.67
N PRO A 204 27.69 19.99 -2.62
CA PRO A 204 26.91 18.82 -2.28
C PRO A 204 25.49 19.26 -1.87
N VAL A 205 24.49 18.79 -2.61
CA VAL A 205 23.07 19.00 -2.28
C VAL A 205 22.40 17.66 -2.05
N LEU A 206 21.33 17.65 -1.25
CA LEU A 206 20.52 16.46 -1.04
C LEU A 206 19.66 16.20 -2.28
N TRP A 207 19.77 14.99 -2.83
CA TRP A 207 18.92 14.47 -3.89
C TRP A 207 18.05 13.35 -3.33
N LEU A 208 16.79 13.35 -3.71
CA LEU A 208 15.87 12.25 -3.46
C LEU A 208 16.09 11.18 -4.52
N THR A 209 16.00 9.92 -4.14
CA THR A 209 16.03 8.80 -5.08
C THR A 209 14.61 8.45 -5.53
N PRO A 210 14.44 7.65 -6.61
CA PRO A 210 13.13 7.10 -6.97
C PRO A 210 12.45 6.33 -5.82
N LEU A 211 13.22 5.74 -4.90
CA LEU A 211 12.71 5.10 -3.69
C LEU A 211 12.04 6.09 -2.73
N ALA A 212 12.59 7.29 -2.56
CA ALA A 212 11.96 8.31 -1.71
C ALA A 212 10.69 8.84 -2.36
N LEU A 213 10.70 8.98 -3.68
CA LEU A 213 9.51 9.34 -4.42
C LEU A 213 8.40 8.29 -4.26
N ALA A 214 8.75 7.02 -4.43
CA ALA A 214 7.82 5.92 -4.20
C ALA A 214 7.21 5.98 -2.79
N LEU A 215 8.03 6.19 -1.77
CA LEU A 215 7.57 6.32 -0.38
C LEU A 215 6.58 7.48 -0.20
N VAL A 216 6.88 8.65 -0.77
CA VAL A 216 5.99 9.82 -0.69
C VAL A 216 4.66 9.56 -1.38
N LEU A 217 4.67 9.00 -2.59
CA LEU A 217 3.44 8.70 -3.34
C LEU A 217 2.60 7.63 -2.66
N VAL A 218 3.23 6.57 -2.11
CA VAL A 218 2.53 5.52 -1.35
C VAL A 218 1.86 6.08 -0.11
N ASN A 219 2.56 6.91 0.68
CA ASN A 219 1.96 7.53 1.86
C ASN A 219 0.90 8.59 1.51
N GLY A 220 1.11 9.33 0.43
CA GLY A 220 0.11 10.27 -0.08
C GLY A 220 -1.18 9.54 -0.47
N ALA A 221 -1.06 8.42 -1.17
CA ALA A 221 -2.19 7.56 -1.50
C ALA A 221 -2.90 7.05 -0.24
N ASP A 222 -2.17 6.58 0.78
CA ASP A 222 -2.80 6.13 2.05
C ASP A 222 -3.56 7.25 2.75
N VAL A 223 -3.02 8.47 2.81
CA VAL A 223 -3.72 9.65 3.36
C VAL A 223 -5.00 9.93 2.59
N ILE A 224 -4.95 9.85 1.27
CA ILE A 224 -6.12 10.05 0.40
C ILE A 224 -7.17 8.95 0.64
N PHE A 225 -6.76 7.69 0.76
CA PHE A 225 -7.70 6.62 1.08
C PHE A 225 -8.30 6.75 2.49
N ALA A 226 -7.51 7.27 3.43
CA ALA A 226 -8.00 7.59 4.76
C ALA A 226 -9.05 8.70 4.75
N VAL A 227 -9.16 9.53 3.71
CA VAL A 227 -10.25 10.52 3.57
C VAL A 227 -11.62 9.85 3.44
N ASP A 228 -11.70 8.69 2.77
CA ASP A 228 -12.94 7.91 2.62
C ASP A 228 -13.12 6.96 3.83
N SER A 229 -12.03 6.33 4.29
CA SER A 229 -12.12 5.31 5.33
C SER A 229 -12.31 5.86 6.75
N VAL A 230 -11.74 7.04 7.06
CA VAL A 230 -11.83 7.66 8.41
C VAL A 230 -13.27 8.08 8.76
N PRO A 231 -14.03 8.79 7.89
CA PRO A 231 -15.44 9.06 8.17
C PRO A 231 -16.27 7.79 8.30
N ALA A 232 -15.99 6.76 7.50
CA ALA A 232 -16.71 5.49 7.56
C ALA A 232 -16.54 4.78 8.91
N ILE A 233 -15.33 4.78 9.47
CA ILE A 233 -15.09 4.20 10.79
C ILE A 233 -15.66 5.06 11.93
N PHE A 234 -15.62 6.39 11.81
CA PHE A 234 -16.23 7.28 12.79
C PHE A 234 -17.77 7.20 12.83
N ALA A 235 -18.40 6.73 11.75
CA ALA A 235 -19.83 6.41 11.73
C ALA A 235 -20.16 5.13 12.52
N ILE A 236 -19.18 4.24 12.74
CA ILE A 236 -19.32 3.03 13.56
C ILE A 236 -19.07 3.36 15.03
N THR A 237 -17.99 4.08 15.33
CA THR A 237 -17.61 4.42 16.70
C THR A 237 -16.81 5.72 16.78
N THR A 238 -17.02 6.46 17.85
CA THR A 238 -16.25 7.67 18.17
C THR A 238 -15.13 7.42 19.18
N ASP A 239 -14.98 6.17 19.66
CA ASP A 239 -13.87 5.79 20.53
C ASP A 239 -12.56 5.77 19.73
N THR A 240 -11.78 6.84 19.83
CA THR A 240 -10.55 7.02 19.05
C THR A 240 -9.52 5.91 19.25
N PHE A 241 -9.52 5.23 20.41
CA PHE A 241 -8.65 4.08 20.64
C PHE A 241 -9.12 2.88 19.80
N VAL A 242 -10.42 2.61 19.77
CA VAL A 242 -11.00 1.56 18.93
C VAL A 242 -10.77 1.86 17.44
N VAL A 243 -11.03 3.11 17.02
CA VAL A 243 -10.79 3.58 15.65
C VAL A 243 -9.32 3.38 15.28
N TYR A 244 -8.38 3.89 16.09
CA TYR A 244 -6.96 3.81 15.78
C TYR A 244 -6.44 2.38 15.75
N THR A 245 -6.72 1.60 16.79
CA THR A 245 -6.15 0.25 16.92
C THR A 245 -6.66 -0.71 15.85
N SER A 246 -7.96 -0.71 15.54
CA SER A 246 -8.54 -1.54 14.47
C SER A 246 -7.93 -1.22 13.11
N ASN A 247 -7.70 0.06 12.87
CA ASN A 247 -7.16 0.59 11.64
C ASN A 247 -5.68 0.23 11.44
N ILE A 248 -4.86 0.34 12.49
CA ILE A 248 -3.47 -0.12 12.44
C ILE A 248 -3.41 -1.63 12.21
N PHE A 249 -4.23 -2.44 12.91
CA PHE A 249 -4.27 -3.90 12.67
C PHE A 249 -4.73 -4.26 11.25
N ALA A 250 -5.60 -3.47 10.62
CA ALA A 250 -5.98 -3.69 9.22
C ALA A 250 -4.79 -3.50 8.27
N ILE A 251 -3.96 -2.48 8.52
CA ILE A 251 -2.77 -2.14 7.73
C ILE A 251 -1.61 -3.08 8.02
N LEU A 252 -1.50 -3.59 9.25
CA LEU A 252 -0.55 -4.65 9.59
C LEU A 252 -0.82 -5.87 8.70
N GLY A 253 0.23 -6.32 8.01
CA GLY A 253 0.15 -7.38 7.02
C GLY A 253 -0.17 -6.94 5.58
N LEU A 254 -0.41 -5.65 5.29
CA LEU A 254 -0.54 -5.18 3.89
C LEU A 254 0.71 -5.45 3.06
N ARG A 255 1.89 -5.40 3.68
CA ARG A 255 3.14 -5.77 3.01
C ARG A 255 3.11 -7.23 2.52
N ALA A 256 2.56 -8.15 3.31
CA ALA A 256 2.43 -9.54 2.90
C ALA A 256 1.41 -9.66 1.75
N LEU A 257 0.26 -8.99 1.86
CA LEU A 257 -0.75 -8.98 0.79
C LEU A 257 -0.20 -8.38 -0.53
N TYR A 258 0.63 -7.34 -0.43
CA TYR A 258 1.35 -6.77 -1.57
C TYR A 258 2.23 -7.80 -2.26
N PHE A 259 3.02 -8.57 -1.53
CA PHE A 259 3.90 -9.57 -2.14
C PHE A 259 3.10 -10.75 -2.74
N ALA A 260 1.98 -11.14 -2.13
CA ALA A 260 1.03 -12.06 -2.77
C ALA A 260 0.56 -11.50 -4.12
N LEU A 261 0.16 -10.23 -4.16
CA LEU A 261 -0.28 -9.59 -5.40
C LEU A 261 0.84 -9.48 -6.43
N ALA A 262 1.99 -8.95 -6.05
CA ALA A 262 3.14 -8.76 -6.94
C ALA A 262 3.62 -10.09 -7.57
N ALA A 263 3.62 -11.18 -6.78
CA ALA A 263 3.94 -12.51 -7.28
C ALA A 263 2.92 -13.02 -8.32
N MET A 264 1.64 -12.61 -8.23
CA MET A 264 0.64 -12.91 -9.25
C MET A 264 0.81 -12.03 -10.50
N VAL A 265 1.18 -10.76 -10.36
CA VAL A 265 1.35 -9.82 -11.49
C VAL A 265 2.36 -10.34 -12.51
N ASP A 266 3.48 -10.87 -12.03
CA ASP A 266 4.54 -11.33 -12.94
C ASP A 266 4.25 -12.72 -13.54
N ARG A 267 3.26 -13.44 -13.00
CA ARG A 267 2.85 -14.76 -13.50
C ARG A 267 1.72 -14.71 -14.52
N PHE A 268 1.01 -13.59 -14.63
CA PHE A 268 -0.17 -13.44 -15.48
C PHE A 268 -0.03 -12.23 -16.40
N ALA A 269 0.17 -12.47 -17.70
CA ALA A 269 0.32 -11.43 -18.72
C ALA A 269 -0.83 -10.41 -18.72
N TYR A 270 -2.05 -10.87 -18.42
CA TYR A 270 -3.25 -10.04 -18.41
C TYR A 270 -3.53 -9.34 -17.07
N LEU A 271 -2.73 -9.57 -16.03
CA LEU A 271 -2.93 -8.90 -14.75
C LEU A 271 -2.62 -7.40 -14.82
N LYS A 272 -1.69 -7.00 -15.70
CA LYS A 272 -1.46 -5.59 -16.06
C LYS A 272 -2.73 -4.94 -16.62
N THR A 273 -3.54 -5.68 -17.38
CA THR A 273 -4.82 -5.15 -17.90
C THR A 273 -5.86 -5.03 -16.79
N ALA A 274 -5.99 -6.05 -15.94
CA ALA A 274 -6.92 -6.02 -14.81
C ALA A 274 -6.62 -4.86 -13.85
N LEU A 275 -5.34 -4.67 -13.51
CA LEU A 275 -4.88 -3.55 -12.69
C LEU A 275 -5.22 -2.19 -13.34
N ALA A 276 -5.10 -2.08 -14.66
CA ALA A 276 -5.39 -0.84 -15.37
C ALA A 276 -6.87 -0.49 -15.36
N LEU A 277 -7.74 -1.49 -15.51
CA LEU A 277 -9.19 -1.33 -15.38
C LEU A 277 -9.59 -0.96 -13.95
N ILE A 278 -8.95 -1.56 -12.94
CA ILE A 278 -9.15 -1.22 -11.53
C ILE A 278 -8.75 0.25 -11.27
N LEU A 279 -7.62 0.71 -11.82
CA LEU A 279 -7.19 2.11 -11.69
C LEU A 279 -8.19 3.09 -12.30
N ILE A 280 -8.68 2.79 -13.49
CA ILE A 280 -9.69 3.62 -14.16
C ILE A 280 -10.96 3.64 -13.32
N PHE A 281 -11.38 2.50 -12.81
CA PHE A 281 -12.56 2.38 -11.95
C PHE A 281 -12.42 3.19 -10.64
N ILE A 282 -11.33 3.03 -9.90
CA ILE A 282 -11.09 3.75 -8.64
C ILE A 282 -11.00 5.27 -8.91
N GLY A 283 -10.22 5.68 -9.91
CA GLY A 283 -10.11 7.10 -10.30
C GLY A 283 -11.46 7.69 -10.71
N THR A 284 -12.25 6.95 -11.50
CA THR A 284 -13.60 7.37 -11.91
C THR A 284 -14.53 7.49 -10.71
N LYS A 285 -14.52 6.51 -9.79
CA LYS A 285 -15.32 6.56 -8.55
C LYS A 285 -15.02 7.83 -7.75
N ILE A 286 -13.76 8.19 -7.57
CA ILE A 286 -13.36 9.40 -6.83
C ILE A 286 -13.90 10.65 -7.53
N VAL A 287 -13.72 10.78 -8.85
CA VAL A 287 -14.25 11.93 -9.62
C VAL A 287 -15.78 11.99 -9.55
N VAL A 288 -16.46 10.85 -9.66
CA VAL A 288 -17.93 10.78 -9.63
C VAL A 288 -18.47 11.16 -8.26
N ALA A 289 -17.85 10.68 -7.18
CA ALA A 289 -18.21 11.04 -5.81
C ALA A 289 -18.01 12.54 -5.55
N ASP A 290 -16.91 13.12 -6.06
CA ASP A 290 -16.58 14.55 -5.91
C ASP A 290 -17.46 15.47 -6.78
N THR A 291 -17.75 15.08 -8.03
CA THR A 291 -18.45 15.94 -9.01
C THR A 291 -19.97 15.94 -8.86
N PHE A 292 -20.57 14.82 -8.46
CA PHE A 292 -22.03 14.65 -8.48
C PHE A 292 -22.68 14.65 -7.09
N GLU A 293 -21.92 14.86 -6.01
CA GLU A 293 -22.39 14.67 -4.61
C GLU A 293 -23.16 13.34 -4.41
N LEU A 294 -22.88 12.34 -5.25
CA LEU A 294 -23.59 11.07 -5.25
C LEU A 294 -23.23 10.28 -3.98
N VAL A 295 -24.21 9.53 -3.49
CA VAL A 295 -24.08 8.60 -2.35
C VAL A 295 -22.76 7.85 -2.43
N HIS A 296 -21.98 7.91 -1.34
CA HIS A 296 -20.72 7.19 -1.17
C HIS A 296 -20.88 5.75 -1.66
N VAL A 297 -20.18 5.39 -2.75
CA VAL A 297 -20.23 4.03 -3.27
C VAL A 297 -19.73 3.10 -2.17
N PRO A 298 -20.57 2.19 -1.66
CA PRO A 298 -20.20 1.36 -0.52
C PRO A 298 -18.90 0.61 -0.79
N ALA A 299 -18.03 0.54 0.22
CA ALA A 299 -16.73 -0.11 0.13
C ALA A 299 -16.78 -1.51 -0.50
N TRP A 300 -17.81 -2.30 -0.15
CA TRP A 300 -18.01 -3.65 -0.65
C TRP A 300 -18.25 -3.71 -2.17
N VAL A 301 -18.83 -2.65 -2.77
CA VAL A 301 -19.03 -2.57 -4.22
C VAL A 301 -17.68 -2.39 -4.92
N SER A 302 -16.80 -1.53 -4.37
CA SER A 302 -15.44 -1.36 -4.88
C SER A 302 -14.68 -2.68 -4.85
N LEU A 303 -14.70 -3.34 -3.69
CA LEU A 303 -14.09 -4.65 -3.49
C LEU A 303 -14.64 -5.70 -4.47
N ALA A 304 -15.97 -5.78 -4.64
CA ALA A 304 -16.61 -6.75 -5.53
C ALA A 304 -16.18 -6.52 -6.99
N VAL A 305 -16.18 -5.27 -7.47
CA VAL A 305 -15.75 -4.93 -8.83
C VAL A 305 -14.27 -5.24 -9.04
N THR A 306 -13.42 -4.88 -8.07
CA THR A 306 -11.97 -5.20 -8.09
C THR A 306 -11.73 -6.70 -8.14
N LEU A 307 -12.43 -7.48 -7.31
CA LEU A 307 -12.35 -8.94 -7.30
C LEU A 307 -12.83 -9.55 -8.62
N VAL A 308 -13.89 -9.02 -9.22
CA VAL A 308 -14.38 -9.47 -10.53
C VAL A 308 -13.34 -9.20 -11.62
N PHE A 309 -12.73 -8.01 -11.66
CA PHE A 309 -11.69 -7.72 -12.65
C PHE A 309 -10.47 -8.61 -12.50
N LEU A 310 -10.05 -8.92 -11.26
CA LEU A 310 -8.95 -9.85 -11.00
C LEU A 310 -9.32 -11.28 -11.36
N ALA A 311 -10.48 -11.75 -10.93
CA ALA A 311 -10.94 -13.10 -11.26
C ALA A 311 -11.06 -13.28 -12.77
N ALA A 312 -11.60 -12.28 -13.48
CA ALA A 312 -11.66 -12.27 -14.93
C ALA A 312 -10.26 -12.24 -15.57
N GLY A 313 -9.35 -11.37 -15.09
CA GLY A 313 -7.98 -11.27 -15.59
C GLY A 313 -7.16 -12.55 -15.37
N ILE A 314 -7.26 -13.16 -14.18
CA ILE A 314 -6.61 -14.42 -13.83
C ILE A 314 -7.21 -15.56 -14.64
N SER A 315 -8.54 -15.68 -14.69
CA SER A 315 -9.22 -16.75 -15.44
C SER A 315 -8.94 -16.67 -16.94
N TYR A 316 -8.97 -15.46 -17.50
CA TYR A 316 -8.64 -15.21 -18.90
C TYR A 316 -7.17 -15.52 -19.19
N SER A 317 -6.26 -15.11 -18.29
CA SER A 317 -4.84 -15.43 -18.42
C SER A 317 -4.60 -16.93 -18.39
N LEU A 318 -5.18 -17.65 -17.41
CA LEU A 318 -5.06 -19.10 -17.28
C LEU A 318 -5.68 -19.85 -18.46
N TRP A 319 -6.78 -19.35 -19.03
CA TRP A 319 -7.42 -19.94 -20.20
C TRP A 319 -6.56 -19.79 -21.45
N ARG A 320 -5.93 -18.63 -21.64
CA ARG A 320 -5.12 -18.34 -22.82
C ARG A 320 -3.72 -18.95 -22.78
N THR A 321 -3.08 -19.00 -21.61
CA THR A 321 -1.75 -19.63 -21.45
C THR A 321 -1.81 -21.16 -21.28
N ARG A 322 -3.00 -21.75 -21.26
CA ARG A 322 -3.22 -23.20 -21.13
C ARG A 322 -2.65 -24.03 -22.30
N GLY A 323 -2.24 -23.37 -23.39
CA GLY A 323 -1.63 -24.00 -24.57
C GLY A 323 -0.15 -23.65 -24.81
N GLU A 324 0.46 -22.75 -24.02
CA GLU A 324 1.84 -22.28 -24.23
C GLU A 324 2.87 -23.04 -23.36
N THR A 325 2.59 -24.32 -23.05
CA THR A 325 3.57 -25.15 -22.35
C THR A 325 4.41 -25.90 -23.38
N ALA A 326 5.67 -25.47 -23.51
CA ALA A 326 6.78 -26.11 -24.23
C ALA A 326 6.96 -25.78 -25.73
N GLU A 327 7.36 -24.55 -26.04
CA GLU A 327 8.15 -24.31 -27.26
C GLU A 327 9.40 -23.47 -26.93
N GLU A 328 10.54 -24.18 -26.98
CA GLU A 328 11.93 -23.73 -27.19
C GLU A 328 12.51 -22.63 -26.28
N ALA A 329 13.05 -23.05 -25.13
CA ALA A 329 14.29 -22.42 -24.67
C ALA A 329 15.41 -22.80 -25.66
N PRO A 330 16.11 -21.83 -26.29
CA PRO A 330 17.19 -22.14 -27.23
C PRO A 330 18.28 -22.94 -26.49
N PRO A 331 18.89 -23.94 -27.15
CA PRO A 331 19.91 -24.75 -26.51
C PRO A 331 21.09 -23.86 -26.15
N VAL A 332 21.48 -23.88 -24.88
CA VAL A 332 22.73 -23.28 -24.39
C VAL A 332 23.87 -23.93 -25.17
N GLU A 333 24.42 -23.21 -26.14
CA GLU A 333 25.65 -23.56 -26.82
C GLU A 333 26.73 -23.73 -25.73
N ARG A 334 27.06 -24.98 -25.42
CA ARG A 334 28.25 -25.29 -24.64
C ARG A 334 29.43 -24.94 -25.53
N GLU A 335 29.98 -23.75 -25.35
CA GLU A 335 31.27 -23.38 -25.91
C GLU A 335 32.27 -24.50 -25.63
N ALA A 336 32.78 -25.05 -26.73
CA ALA A 336 33.80 -26.07 -26.74
C ALA A 336 35.09 -25.50 -26.16
N HIS A 337 35.37 -25.80 -24.89
CA HIS A 337 36.74 -25.75 -24.39
C HIS A 337 37.54 -26.90 -25.03
N ARG A 338 38.17 -26.61 -26.16
CA ARG A 338 39.39 -27.27 -26.65
C ARG A 338 40.45 -26.20 -26.89
N ALA A 339 41.40 -26.11 -25.96
CA ALA A 339 42.83 -25.98 -26.22
C ALA A 339 43.56 -26.35 -24.93
#